data_AF-A0A350QVX8-F1
#
_entry.id   AF-A0A350QVX8-F1
#
_cell.length_a   1.000
_cell.length_b   1.000
_cell.length_c   1.000
_cell.angle_alpha   90.00
_cell.angle_beta   90.00
_cell.angle_gamma   90.00
#
_symmetry.space_group_name_H-M   'P 1'
#
loop_
_entity.id
_entity.type
_entity.pdbx_description
1 polymer ?
#
loop_
_entity_poly.entity_id
_entity_poly.type
_entity_poly.pdbx_seq_one_letter_code
_entity_poly.pdbx_strand_id
1 'polypeptide(L)'
;KAKGIASPSFCLSRSVPCLPLDTDPDLPLVRSFLRAAGKRKPTGVPYFTDASPIATGGTPALVFGPGNIAQAHSDDEWVELE
;
A
#
# COMPACT_ATOMS: atom_id res chain seq x y z
N LYS A 1 1.44 -23.08 37.17
CA LYS A 1 0.18 -22.75 36.43
C LYS A 1 0.17 -21.24 36.19
N ALA A 2 0.44 -20.79 34.96
CA ALA A 2 0.41 -19.36 34.64
C ALA A 2 -1.02 -18.83 34.87
N LYS A 3 -1.16 -17.74 35.63
CA LYS A 3 -2.44 -17.05 35.82
C LYS A 3 -2.97 -16.65 34.43
N GLY A 4 -4.16 -17.13 34.07
CA GLY A 4 -4.78 -16.81 32.79
C GLY A 4 -5.00 -15.31 32.67
N ILE A 5 -4.29 -14.67 31.74
CA ILE A 5 -4.53 -13.27 31.39
C ILE A 5 -5.85 -13.23 30.62
N ALA A 6 -6.78 -12.37 31.03
CA ALA A 6 -8.02 -12.17 30.31
C ALA A 6 -7.71 -11.61 28.90
N SER A 7 -8.32 -12.17 27.86
CA SER A 7 -8.17 -11.67 26.50
C SER A 7 -8.65 -10.22 26.42
N PRO A 8 -7.97 -9.34 25.65
CA PRO A 8 -8.41 -7.97 25.47
C PRO A 8 -9.78 -7.93 24.77
N SER A 9 -10.61 -6.95 25.12
CA SER A 9 -11.83 -6.63 24.38
C SER A 9 -11.47 -5.85 23.12
N PHE A 10 -11.84 -6.37 21.95
CA PHE A 10 -11.70 -5.66 20.69
C PHE A 10 -12.96 -4.85 20.39
N CYS A 11 -12.77 -3.59 20.01
CA CYS A 11 -13.84 -2.76 19.45
C CYS A 11 -13.41 -2.33 18.05
N LEU A 12 -14.26 -2.57 17.06
CA LEU A 12 -14.01 -2.12 15.70
C LEU A 12 -14.21 -0.59 15.67
N SER A 13 -13.11 0.17 15.59
CA SER A 13 -13.16 1.65 15.65
C SER A 13 -13.27 2.33 14.29
N ARG A 14 -13.01 1.63 13.17
CA ARG A 14 -13.04 2.23 11.84
C ARG A 14 -14.45 2.27 11.29
N SER A 15 -15.03 3.46 11.25
CA SER A 15 -16.30 3.74 10.57
C SER A 15 -16.15 4.03 9.08
N VAL A 16 -14.93 4.32 8.62
CA VAL A 16 -14.64 4.70 7.22
C VAL A 16 -14.14 3.50 6.39
N PRO A 17 -14.67 3.28 5.18
CA PRO A 17 -14.18 2.24 4.27
C PRO A 17 -12.68 2.34 3.99
N CYS A 18 -12.03 1.20 3.82
CA CYS A 18 -10.63 1.08 3.43
C CYS A 18 -10.54 0.37 2.08
N LEU A 19 -10.93 1.05 1.01
CA LEU A 19 -10.94 0.45 -0.31
C LEU A 19 -9.49 0.15 -0.78
N PRO A 20 -9.28 -0.86 -1.63
CA PRO A 20 -7.98 -1.05 -2.25
C PRO A 20 -7.67 0.11 -3.21
N LEU A 21 -6.37 0.32 -3.46
CA LEU A 21 -5.96 1.13 -4.61
C LEU A 21 -6.17 0.30 -5.88
N ASP A 22 -7.23 0.60 -6.64
CA ASP A 22 -7.59 -0.11 -7.87
C ASP A 22 -7.68 0.87 -9.06
N THR A 23 -6.56 1.54 -9.34
CA THR A 23 -6.47 2.48 -10.46
C THR A 23 -6.51 1.73 -11.79
N ASP A 24 -7.42 2.12 -12.69
CA ASP A 24 -7.57 1.51 -14.01
C ASP A 24 -6.23 1.50 -14.79
N PRO A 25 -5.69 0.31 -15.13
CA PRO A 25 -4.41 0.18 -15.83
C PRO A 25 -4.43 0.71 -17.27
N ASP A 26 -5.62 0.92 -17.85
CA ASP A 26 -5.77 1.39 -19.23
C ASP A 26 -5.71 2.91 -19.37
N LEU A 27 -5.71 3.64 -18.25
CA LEU A 27 -5.54 5.09 -18.25
C LEU A 27 -4.24 5.50 -18.95
N PRO A 28 -4.26 6.54 -19.81
CA PRO A 28 -3.06 7.00 -20.53
C PRO A 28 -1.87 7.33 -19.63
N LEU A 29 -2.14 7.92 -18.46
CA LEU A 29 -1.10 8.24 -17.46
C LEU A 29 -0.44 6.96 -16.92
N VAL A 30 -1.22 5.93 -16.58
CA VAL A 30 -0.70 4.67 -16.06
C VAL A 30 0.15 3.96 -17.10
N ARG A 31 -0.33 3.88 -18.34
CA ARG A 31 0.43 3.29 -19.45
C ARG A 31 1.75 4.03 -19.72
N SER A 32 1.73 5.36 -19.67
CA SER A 32 2.95 6.18 -19.83
C SER A 32 3.92 6.01 -18.67
N PHE A 33 3.41 5.95 -17.44
CA PHE A 33 4.22 5.70 -16.25
C PHE A 33 4.90 4.32 -16.28
N LEU A 34 4.15 3.26 -16.63
CA LEU A 34 4.70 1.91 -16.75
C LEU A 34 5.84 1.84 -17.77
N ARG A 35 5.69 2.51 -18.92
CA ARG A 35 6.77 2.63 -19.91
C ARG A 35 7.99 3.33 -19.34
N ALA A 36 7.82 4.47 -18.67
CA ALA A 36 8.92 5.23 -18.06
C ALA A 36 9.63 4.44 -16.95
N ALA A 37 8.89 3.66 -16.17
CA ALA A 37 9.41 2.82 -15.09
C ALA A 37 9.98 1.46 -15.57
N GLY A 38 9.99 1.20 -16.88
CA GLY A 38 10.43 -0.10 -17.42
C GLY A 38 9.57 -1.29 -16.97
N LYS A 39 8.31 -1.05 -16.61
CA LYS A 39 7.36 -2.09 -16.13
C LYS A 39 6.36 -2.44 -17.22
N ARG A 40 5.96 -3.72 -17.27
CA ARG A 40 4.97 -4.23 -18.24
C ARG A 40 3.53 -4.10 -17.74
N LYS A 41 3.32 -4.22 -16.44
CA LYS A 41 2.00 -4.22 -15.77
C LYS A 41 2.14 -3.72 -14.33
N PRO A 42 1.09 -3.15 -13.72
CA PRO A 42 1.08 -2.88 -12.30
C PRO A 42 1.05 -4.18 -11.50
N THR A 43 1.40 -4.10 -10.21
CA THR A 43 1.37 -5.22 -9.28
C THR A 43 0.66 -4.78 -8.00
N GLY A 44 -0.23 -5.64 -7.49
CA GLY A 44 -0.89 -5.44 -6.21
C GLY A 44 -0.03 -5.94 -5.04
N VAL A 45 -0.19 -5.32 -3.89
CA VAL A 45 0.61 -5.57 -2.68
C VAL A 45 -0.28 -5.49 -1.44
N PRO A 46 -0.05 -6.32 -0.40
CA PRO A 46 -0.95 -6.44 0.75
C PRO A 46 -0.64 -5.41 1.86
N TYR A 47 -0.53 -4.13 1.52
CA TYR A 47 -0.31 -3.05 2.49
C TYR A 47 -1.14 -1.81 2.16
N PHE A 48 -1.30 -0.93 3.16
CA PHE A 48 -2.02 0.34 3.00
C PHE A 48 -1.11 1.47 2.49
N THR A 49 -1.71 2.42 1.80
CA THR A 49 -1.08 3.66 1.32
C THR A 49 -2.14 4.75 1.20
N ASP A 50 -1.75 6.01 1.38
CA ASP A 50 -2.63 7.16 1.16
C ASP A 50 -3.10 7.30 -0.30
N ALA A 51 -2.47 6.60 -1.23
CA ALA A 51 -2.93 6.56 -2.62
C ALA A 51 -4.37 6.01 -2.75
N SER A 52 -4.79 5.08 -1.89
CA SER A 52 -6.16 4.54 -1.90
C SER A 52 -7.24 5.62 -1.65
N PRO A 53 -7.21 6.37 -0.54
CA PRO A 53 -8.18 7.44 -0.32
C PRO A 53 -8.08 8.57 -1.36
N ILE A 54 -6.87 8.87 -1.88
CA ILE A 54 -6.70 9.84 -2.98
C ILE A 54 -7.43 9.37 -4.25
N ALA A 55 -7.26 8.10 -4.64
CA ALA A 55 -7.95 7.50 -5.77
C ALA A 55 -9.48 7.46 -5.56
N THR A 56 -9.91 7.09 -4.36
CA THR A 56 -11.33 7.11 -3.98
C THR A 56 -11.93 8.51 -4.04
N GLY A 57 -11.12 9.55 -3.82
CA GLY A 57 -11.49 10.96 -3.98
C GLY A 57 -11.59 11.44 -5.43
N GLY A 58 -11.36 10.57 -6.42
CA GLY A 58 -11.49 10.88 -7.84
C GLY A 58 -10.19 11.25 -8.56
N THR A 59 -9.05 11.22 -7.87
CA THR A 59 -7.73 11.50 -8.48
C THR A 59 -6.97 10.19 -8.68
N PRO A 60 -6.79 9.69 -9.93
CA PRO A 60 -6.03 8.47 -10.18
C PRO A 60 -4.63 8.51 -9.55
N ALA A 61 -4.26 7.44 -8.82
CA ALA A 61 -3.00 7.39 -8.09
C ALA A 61 -2.21 6.11 -8.39
N LEU A 62 -0.88 6.19 -8.27
CA LEU A 62 0.04 5.06 -8.41
C LEU A 62 1.01 5.07 -7.21
N VAL A 63 1.44 3.88 -6.80
CA VAL A 63 2.48 3.71 -5.78
C VAL A 63 3.76 3.31 -6.48
N PHE A 64 4.84 4.06 -6.22
CA PHE A 64 6.14 3.79 -6.79
C PHE A 64 7.24 4.34 -5.88
N GLY A 65 8.34 3.60 -5.75
CA GLY A 65 9.50 4.00 -4.96
C GLY A 65 10.54 2.89 -4.92
N PRO A 66 11.77 3.21 -4.50
CA PRO A 66 12.81 2.23 -4.26
C PRO A 66 12.55 1.43 -2.96
N GLY A 67 13.35 0.39 -2.75
CA GLY A 67 13.30 -0.44 -1.54
C GLY A 67 12.32 -1.60 -1.61
N ASN A 68 12.17 -2.29 -0.47
CA ASN A 68 11.31 -3.45 -0.32
C ASN A 68 10.46 -3.29 0.94
N ILE A 69 9.13 -3.41 0.78
CA ILE A 69 8.21 -3.29 1.91
C ILE A 69 8.46 -4.32 3.02
N ALA A 70 9.04 -5.49 2.69
CA ALA A 70 9.37 -6.51 3.68
C ALA A 70 10.43 -6.02 4.70
N GLN A 71 11.16 -4.94 4.39
CA GLN A 71 12.16 -4.33 5.24
C GLN A 71 11.67 -3.08 5.98
N ALA A 72 10.57 -2.47 5.52
CA ALA A 72 9.99 -1.30 6.16
C ALA A 72 9.46 -1.63 7.57
N HIS A 73 9.54 -0.68 8.50
CA HIS A 73 9.14 -0.86 9.90
C HIS A 73 9.89 -1.99 10.63
N SER A 74 11.10 -2.30 10.18
CA SER A 74 12.02 -3.20 10.90
C SER A 74 13.12 -2.39 11.57
N ASP A 75 13.82 -2.99 12.53
CA ASP A 75 14.96 -2.35 13.20
C ASP A 75 16.10 -2.05 12.20
N ASP A 76 16.20 -2.85 11.12
CA ASP A 76 17.18 -2.72 10.04
C ASP A 76 16.55 -2.07 8.79
N GLU A 77 15.80 -0.98 8.95
CA GLU A 77 15.21 -0.27 7.82
C GLU A 77 16.27 0.52 7.02
N TRP A 78 16.47 0.15 5.75
CA TRP A 78 17.35 0.86 4.81
C TRP A 78 16.76 0.93 3.39
N VAL A 79 17.48 1.57 2.47
CA VAL A 79 17.19 1.55 1.02
C VAL A 79 18.50 1.55 0.24
N GLU A 80 18.56 0.83 -0.87
CA GLU A 80 19.73 0.84 -1.76
C GLU A 80 19.88 2.21 -2.42
N LEU A 81 21.12 2.68 -2.57
CA LEU A 81 21.40 3.99 -3.18
C LEU A 81 21.66 3.89 -4.69
N GLU A 82 21.95 2.68 -5.18
CA GLU A 82 22.33 2.38 -6.57
C GLU A 82 21.26 1.57 -7.33
#